data_AF-A0A5S9R3G3-F1
#
_entry.id   AF-A0A5S9R3G3-F1
#
_cell.length_a   1.000
_cell.length_b   1.000
_cell.length_c   1.000
_cell.angle_alpha   90.00
_cell.angle_beta   90.00
_cell.angle_gamma   90.00
#
_symmetry.space_group_name_H-M   'P 1'
#
loop_
_entity.id
_entity.type
_entity.pdbx_description
1 polymer ?
#
loop_
_entity_poly.entity_id
_entity_poly.type
_entity_poly.pdbx_seq_one_letter_code
_entity_poly.pdbx_strand_id
1 'polypeptide(L)'
;MDWEGILRCQTWNVWPAGFSGALAPIDVEYGAESPVRVTPVVDSYQPRNRPEQYASDEEVEGPPLWDGELPGLHRVWDAYLKAPEDSVPLTMRTREPYRGELEIWLKFEFDADELPATLFEALRSTAYEILALLNLRLAEFLVPQLPFQTRRLATGEDRAELTLEHRIAVFERHSYTKESLPEPFLDLAHFLTDPRFGDKFRVSLELYAAHFAEQQVRVRFILLVIAMEALAEGDTKHQVALDLLSRWRQELNAEKAKHEATSDEFYSLDALSRELDFRGRESIGNQIRKLFVDLPGFSEESRKKLQRMATEVYTKRSTLVHDGYLPAAELPALEVKTRNLLKVLYRAAVMEARPEASRFEFVDTDSGASDEAILDT
;
A
#
# COMPACT_ATOMS: atom_id res chain seq x y z
N MET A 1 11.21 9.78 -29.28
CA MET A 1 9.76 9.76 -29.58
C MET A 1 9.05 10.50 -28.46
N ASP A 2 7.91 11.13 -28.75
CA ASP A 2 7.16 11.86 -27.72
C ASP A 2 6.24 10.91 -26.96
N TRP A 3 6.31 11.00 -25.63
CA TRP A 3 5.53 10.20 -24.69
C TRP A 3 4.81 11.10 -23.70
N GLU A 4 3.65 10.62 -23.25
CA GLU A 4 2.85 11.31 -22.25
C GLU A 4 2.34 10.32 -21.20
N GLY A 5 2.58 10.63 -19.93
CA GLY A 5 1.93 9.98 -18.79
C GLY A 5 0.73 10.81 -18.31
N ILE A 6 -0.38 10.17 -17.98
CA ILE A 6 -1.64 10.86 -17.67
C ILE A 6 -2.27 10.28 -16.41
N LEU A 7 -2.58 11.16 -15.44
CA LEU A 7 -3.38 10.85 -14.27
C LEU A 7 -4.65 11.71 -14.29
N ARG A 8 -5.80 11.08 -14.55
CA ARG A 8 -7.11 11.75 -14.52
C ARG A 8 -7.68 11.77 -13.10
N CYS A 9 -8.07 12.95 -12.65
CA CYS A 9 -8.56 13.19 -11.29
C CYS A 9 -9.93 13.86 -11.31
N GLN A 10 -10.76 13.52 -10.33
CA GLN A 10 -11.94 14.30 -10.01
C GLN A 10 -11.56 15.43 -9.08
N THR A 11 -12.15 16.60 -9.31
CA THR A 11 -11.95 17.79 -8.48
C THR A 11 -13.13 17.98 -7.53
N TRP A 12 -12.87 18.49 -6.33
CA TRP A 12 -13.92 18.96 -5.43
C TRP A 12 -14.32 20.39 -5.74
N ASN A 13 -13.34 21.29 -5.91
CA ASN A 13 -13.59 22.69 -6.24
C ASN A 13 -13.87 22.90 -7.73
N VAL A 14 -14.27 24.12 -8.08
CA VAL A 14 -14.55 24.54 -9.46
C VAL A 14 -13.28 25.14 -10.07
N TRP A 15 -12.70 24.44 -11.05
CA TRP A 15 -11.56 24.92 -11.81
C TRP A 15 -11.99 25.79 -13.00
N PRO A 16 -11.14 26.72 -13.48
CA PRO A 16 -11.43 27.49 -14.69
C PRO A 16 -11.59 26.57 -15.89
N ALA A 17 -12.57 26.85 -16.74
CA ALA A 17 -12.80 26.08 -17.95
C ALA A 17 -11.59 26.13 -18.89
N GLY A 18 -11.08 24.97 -19.32
CA GLY A 18 -10.00 24.87 -20.30
C GLY A 18 -8.66 25.45 -19.82
N PHE A 19 -8.43 25.50 -18.50
CA PHE A 19 -7.13 25.92 -17.99
C PHE A 19 -6.06 24.88 -18.35
N SER A 20 -4.90 25.36 -18.79
CA SER A 20 -3.70 24.57 -19.00
C SER A 20 -2.51 25.32 -18.40
N GLY A 21 -1.78 24.64 -17.51
CA GLY A 21 -0.61 25.19 -16.84
C GLY A 21 0.56 24.23 -16.86
N ALA A 22 1.66 24.62 -17.50
CA ALA A 22 2.91 23.84 -17.50
C ALA A 22 3.80 24.24 -16.33
N LEU A 23 4.36 23.25 -15.65
CA LEU A 23 5.44 23.43 -14.67
C LEU A 23 6.80 23.45 -15.38
N ALA A 24 7.82 23.92 -14.67
CA ALA A 24 9.20 23.77 -15.14
C ALA A 24 9.52 22.28 -15.32
N PRO A 25 10.34 21.90 -16.32
CA PRO A 25 10.74 20.51 -16.49
C PRO A 25 11.48 19.99 -15.26
N ILE A 26 11.16 18.77 -14.86
CA ILE A 26 11.74 18.05 -13.72
C ILE A 26 12.40 16.76 -14.22
N ASP A 27 13.43 16.32 -13.50
CA ASP A 27 14.14 15.09 -13.81
C ASP A 27 13.50 13.93 -13.01
N VAL A 28 13.08 12.88 -13.71
CA VAL A 28 12.48 11.68 -13.13
C VAL A 28 13.53 10.56 -13.08
N GLU A 29 13.97 10.26 -11.87
CA GLU A 29 14.90 9.18 -11.58
C GLU A 29 14.17 7.82 -11.56
N TYR A 30 14.65 6.88 -12.38
CA TYR A 30 14.04 5.56 -12.51
C TYR A 30 15.05 4.39 -12.43
N GLY A 31 16.29 4.68 -12.03
CA GLY A 31 17.35 3.70 -11.81
C GLY A 31 18.22 3.38 -13.04
N ALA A 32 18.10 4.17 -14.11
CA ALA A 32 19.05 4.13 -15.23
C ALA A 32 20.25 5.07 -14.99
N GLU A 33 21.20 5.09 -15.93
CA GLU A 33 22.38 5.97 -15.87
C GLU A 33 22.04 7.46 -15.98
N SER A 34 20.87 7.80 -16.54
CA SER A 34 20.42 9.17 -16.68
C SER A 34 18.91 9.27 -16.43
N PRO A 35 18.44 10.33 -15.77
CA PRO A 35 17.01 10.55 -15.56
C PRO A 35 16.30 10.90 -16.87
N VAL A 36 14.98 10.73 -16.88
CA VAL A 36 14.12 11.24 -17.95
C VAL A 36 13.64 12.63 -17.58
N ARG A 37 13.84 13.60 -18.46
CA ARG A 37 13.36 14.97 -18.25
C ARG A 37 11.91 15.09 -18.69
N VAL A 38 11.04 15.44 -17.75
CA VAL A 38 9.59 15.45 -17.91
C VAL A 38 9.07 16.88 -17.71
N THR A 39 8.14 17.31 -18.56
CA THR A 39 7.40 18.56 -18.41
C THR A 39 6.00 18.26 -17.87
N PRO A 40 5.72 18.56 -16.59
CA PRO A 40 4.39 18.38 -16.06
C PRO A 40 3.43 19.45 -16.57
N VAL A 41 2.21 19.07 -16.90
CA VAL A 41 1.13 19.99 -17.29
C VAL A 41 -0.14 19.63 -16.52
N VAL A 42 -0.87 20.63 -16.05
CA VAL A 42 -2.18 20.43 -15.42
C VAL A 42 -3.23 21.05 -16.32
N ASP A 43 -4.15 20.22 -16.81
CA ASP A 43 -5.24 20.62 -17.68
C ASP A 43 -6.58 20.39 -16.97
N SER A 44 -7.47 21.38 -16.93
CA SER A 44 -8.82 21.21 -16.39
C SER A 44 -9.89 21.36 -17.45
N TYR A 45 -10.90 20.50 -17.35
CA TYR A 45 -12.04 20.49 -18.27
C TYR A 45 -13.12 21.48 -17.86
N GLN A 46 -14.28 21.46 -18.55
CA GLN A 46 -15.37 22.34 -18.16
C GLN A 46 -15.84 22.00 -16.75
N PRO A 47 -16.25 23.01 -15.98
CA PRO A 47 -16.82 22.77 -14.67
C PRO A 47 -18.12 21.98 -14.77
N ARG A 48 -18.44 21.25 -13.70
CA ARG A 48 -19.74 20.59 -13.52
C ARG A 48 -20.86 21.62 -13.70
N ASN A 49 -21.89 21.29 -14.47
CA ASN A 49 -23.06 22.16 -14.66
C ASN A 49 -23.79 22.39 -13.33
N ARG A 50 -23.84 21.34 -12.51
CA ARG A 50 -24.50 21.31 -11.20
C ARG A 50 -23.61 20.60 -10.18
N PRO A 51 -22.56 21.26 -9.66
CA PRO A 51 -21.63 20.66 -8.70
C PRO A 51 -22.35 20.07 -7.47
N GLU A 52 -23.47 20.66 -7.09
CA GLU A 52 -24.32 20.23 -5.98
C GLU A 52 -25.11 18.94 -6.23
N GLN A 53 -25.29 18.54 -7.51
CA GLN A 53 -26.04 17.34 -7.88
C GLN A 53 -25.14 16.14 -8.19
N TYR A 54 -23.82 16.34 -8.29
CA TYR A 54 -22.83 15.29 -8.59
C TYR A 54 -23.17 14.42 -9.81
N ALA A 55 -23.87 14.99 -10.81
CA ALA A 55 -24.11 14.32 -12.07
C ALA A 55 -22.83 14.30 -12.91
N SER A 56 -22.46 13.12 -13.44
CA SER A 56 -21.40 12.97 -14.43
C SER A 56 -21.93 13.38 -15.81
N ASP A 57 -21.47 14.53 -16.29
CA ASP A 57 -21.74 15.00 -17.64
C ASP A 57 -20.47 14.77 -18.48
N GLU A 58 -20.58 14.07 -19.61
CA GLU A 58 -19.47 13.86 -20.52
C GLU A 58 -18.92 15.20 -21.05
N GLU A 59 -17.59 15.30 -21.11
CA GLU A 59 -16.85 16.35 -21.78
C GLU A 59 -16.49 15.86 -23.19
N VAL A 60 -16.53 16.76 -24.18
CA VAL A 60 -16.20 16.41 -25.58
C VAL A 60 -14.74 16.72 -25.93
N GLU A 61 -14.03 17.44 -25.04
CA GLU A 61 -12.64 17.84 -25.21
C GLU A 61 -11.72 17.06 -24.26
N GLY A 62 -10.66 16.46 -24.82
CA GLY A 62 -9.65 15.67 -24.09
C GLY A 62 -9.43 14.31 -24.75
N PRO A 63 -8.42 13.54 -24.34
CA PRO A 63 -8.22 12.22 -24.91
C PRO A 63 -9.18 11.18 -24.30
N PRO A 64 -9.69 10.23 -25.10
CA PRO A 64 -10.28 9.04 -24.53
C PRO A 64 -9.20 8.24 -23.81
N LEU A 65 -9.44 7.92 -22.54
CA LEU A 65 -8.55 7.08 -21.73
C LEU A 65 -9.26 5.80 -21.37
N TRP A 66 -8.49 4.74 -21.13
CA TRP A 66 -9.06 3.49 -20.64
C TRP A 66 -9.69 3.70 -19.27
N ASP A 67 -10.91 3.18 -19.10
CA ASP A 67 -11.71 3.34 -17.89
C ASP A 67 -11.16 2.59 -16.68
N GLY A 68 -10.16 1.73 -16.88
CA GLY A 68 -9.57 0.91 -15.82
C GLY A 68 -10.40 -0.33 -15.50
N GLU A 69 -11.37 -0.67 -16.34
CA GLU A 69 -12.20 -1.85 -16.23
C GLU A 69 -11.90 -2.84 -17.36
N LEU A 70 -11.93 -4.12 -17.00
CA LEU A 70 -12.01 -5.22 -17.95
C LEU A 70 -13.28 -5.98 -17.59
N PRO A 71 -14.39 -5.76 -18.31
CA PRO A 71 -15.67 -6.36 -17.99
C PRO A 71 -15.55 -7.88 -17.80
N GLY A 72 -16.03 -8.39 -16.66
CA GLY A 72 -15.95 -9.81 -16.31
C GLY A 72 -14.68 -10.24 -15.59
N LEU A 73 -13.68 -9.36 -15.42
CA LEU A 73 -12.49 -9.62 -14.60
C LEU A 73 -12.53 -8.82 -13.30
N HIS A 74 -12.12 -9.47 -12.22
CA HIS A 74 -11.98 -8.83 -10.92
C HIS A 74 -10.58 -8.21 -10.80
N ARG A 75 -10.51 -6.91 -10.50
CA ARG A 75 -9.26 -6.21 -10.28
C ARG A 75 -8.85 -6.27 -8.81
N VAL A 76 -7.61 -6.68 -8.57
CA VAL A 76 -6.96 -6.66 -7.25
C VAL A 76 -5.56 -6.10 -7.42
N TRP A 77 -5.19 -5.11 -6.59
CA TRP A 77 -3.94 -4.37 -6.78
C TRP A 77 -3.89 -3.73 -8.19
N ASP A 78 -2.73 -3.81 -8.86
CA ASP A 78 -2.48 -3.45 -10.26
C ASP A 78 -2.77 -4.60 -11.25
N ALA A 79 -3.46 -5.67 -10.83
CA ALA A 79 -3.70 -6.85 -11.65
C ALA A 79 -5.17 -7.24 -11.78
N TYR A 80 -5.50 -7.94 -12.87
CA TYR A 80 -6.78 -8.61 -13.07
C TYR A 80 -6.64 -10.09 -12.79
N LEU A 81 -7.57 -10.62 -12.00
CA LEU A 81 -7.59 -12.03 -11.66
C LEU A 81 -8.28 -12.83 -12.75
N LYS A 82 -7.69 -13.95 -13.13
CA LYS A 82 -8.38 -14.99 -13.91
C LYS A 82 -8.01 -16.39 -13.41
N ALA A 83 -8.90 -17.35 -13.63
CA ALA A 83 -8.60 -18.76 -13.49
C ALA A 83 -7.94 -19.33 -14.76
N PRO A 84 -7.17 -20.42 -14.66
CA PRO A 84 -6.60 -21.10 -15.83
C PRO A 84 -7.64 -21.47 -16.91
N GLU A 85 -8.84 -21.86 -16.48
CA GLU A 85 -9.96 -22.27 -17.32
C GLU A 85 -10.78 -21.11 -17.92
N ASP A 86 -10.57 -19.88 -17.44
CA ASP A 86 -11.32 -18.72 -17.91
C ASP A 86 -10.92 -18.34 -19.35
N SER A 87 -11.91 -18.26 -20.24
CA SER A 87 -11.81 -17.63 -21.55
C SER A 87 -12.58 -16.32 -21.52
N VAL A 88 -11.86 -15.21 -21.33
CA VAL A 88 -12.47 -13.88 -21.20
C VAL A 88 -12.04 -13.01 -22.38
N PRO A 89 -12.98 -12.48 -23.17
CA PRO A 89 -12.64 -11.53 -24.22
C PRO A 89 -12.14 -10.24 -23.57
N LEU A 90 -10.89 -9.87 -23.86
CA LEU A 90 -10.32 -8.61 -23.42
C LEU A 90 -10.90 -7.47 -24.26
N THR A 91 -12.04 -6.94 -23.82
CA THR A 91 -12.66 -5.77 -24.44
C THR A 91 -12.24 -4.55 -23.65
N MET A 92 -11.41 -3.71 -24.27
CA MET A 92 -10.99 -2.46 -23.66
C MET A 92 -12.03 -1.38 -23.95
N ARG A 93 -12.45 -0.67 -22.91
CA ARG A 93 -13.37 0.45 -23.03
C ARG A 93 -12.63 1.72 -22.67
N THR A 94 -12.69 2.70 -23.56
CA THR A 94 -12.22 4.04 -23.26
C THR A 94 -13.41 4.91 -22.91
N ARG A 95 -13.18 5.92 -22.07
CA ARG A 95 -14.13 6.99 -21.82
C ARG A 95 -13.50 8.36 -22.01
N GLU A 96 -14.31 9.27 -22.50
CA GLU A 96 -13.97 10.69 -22.51
C GLU A 96 -13.90 11.24 -21.08
N PRO A 97 -13.25 12.40 -20.89
CA PRO A 97 -13.30 13.09 -19.61
C PRO A 97 -14.74 13.45 -19.23
N TYR A 98 -14.98 13.60 -17.94
CA TYR A 98 -16.21 14.17 -17.41
C TYR A 98 -15.96 15.61 -16.98
N ARG A 99 -17.03 16.41 -16.98
CA ARG A 99 -17.02 17.75 -16.41
C ARG A 99 -16.61 17.72 -14.94
N GLY A 100 -15.75 18.65 -14.53
CA GLY A 100 -15.15 18.69 -13.20
C GLY A 100 -14.04 17.67 -12.95
N GLU A 101 -13.55 17.02 -14.00
CA GLU A 101 -12.26 16.33 -13.97
C GLU A 101 -11.13 17.28 -14.40
N LEU A 102 -9.92 16.92 -13.99
CA LEU A 102 -8.68 17.49 -14.50
C LEU A 102 -7.68 16.37 -14.78
N GLU A 103 -6.63 16.69 -15.51
CA GLU A 103 -5.55 15.77 -15.81
C GLU A 103 -4.19 16.35 -15.41
N ILE A 104 -3.38 15.49 -14.82
CA ILE A 104 -1.96 15.71 -14.60
C ILE A 104 -1.22 14.95 -15.70
N TRP A 105 -0.60 15.71 -16.59
CA TRP A 105 0.18 15.23 -17.71
C TRP A 105 1.67 15.28 -17.39
N LEU A 106 2.40 14.27 -17.88
CA LEU A 106 3.84 14.17 -17.81
C LEU A 106 4.36 13.99 -19.23
N LYS A 107 4.81 15.07 -19.88
CA LYS A 107 5.27 15.05 -21.27
C LYS A 107 6.78 14.88 -21.33
N PHE A 108 7.29 13.93 -22.12
CA PHE A 108 8.72 13.66 -22.21
C PHE A 108 9.12 13.00 -23.52
N GLU A 109 10.41 13.07 -23.85
CA GLU A 109 10.99 12.32 -24.95
C GLU A 109 11.64 11.04 -24.41
N PHE A 110 11.37 9.91 -25.06
CA PHE A 110 12.02 8.64 -24.77
C PHE A 110 12.24 7.86 -26.07
N ASP A 111 13.42 7.23 -26.18
CA ASP A 111 13.85 6.50 -27.39
C ASP A 111 13.69 4.99 -27.20
N ALA A 112 12.44 4.55 -27.10
CA ALA A 112 12.06 3.15 -27.08
C ALA A 112 10.61 2.98 -27.56
N ASP A 113 10.30 1.78 -28.05
CA ASP A 113 8.92 1.40 -28.39
C ASP A 113 8.07 1.09 -27.15
N GLU A 114 8.71 0.68 -26.06
CA GLU A 114 8.06 0.33 -24.79
C GLU A 114 8.79 1.01 -23.62
N LEU A 115 8.03 1.44 -22.60
CA LEU A 115 8.61 2.04 -21.41
C LEU A 115 9.04 0.94 -20.43
N PRO A 116 10.25 1.03 -19.85
CA PRO A 116 10.62 0.16 -18.74
C PRO A 116 9.64 0.29 -17.58
N ALA A 117 9.24 -0.83 -16.96
CA ALA A 117 8.33 -0.83 -15.81
C ALA A 117 8.82 0.08 -14.66
N THR A 118 10.14 0.22 -14.49
CA THR A 118 10.73 1.15 -13.50
C THR A 118 10.46 2.61 -13.83
N LEU A 119 10.47 2.99 -15.11
CA LEU A 119 10.13 4.34 -15.56
C LEU A 119 8.63 4.61 -15.43
N PHE A 120 7.78 3.66 -15.81
CA PHE A 120 6.33 3.77 -15.62
C PHE A 120 5.98 4.04 -14.14
N GLU A 121 6.60 3.31 -13.22
CA GLU A 121 6.40 3.49 -11.78
C GLU A 121 6.92 4.84 -11.26
N ALA A 122 8.05 5.31 -11.77
CA ALA A 122 8.62 6.61 -11.42
C ALA A 122 7.72 7.77 -11.90
N LEU A 123 7.21 7.68 -13.14
CA LEU A 123 6.25 8.64 -13.68
C LEU A 123 4.93 8.63 -12.88
N ARG A 124 4.40 7.45 -12.57
CA ARG A 124 3.22 7.31 -11.71
C ARG A 124 3.46 7.97 -10.35
N SER A 125 4.59 7.70 -9.70
CA SER A 125 4.93 8.30 -8.41
C SER A 125 5.00 9.83 -8.50
N THR A 126 5.60 10.36 -9.57
CA THR A 126 5.70 11.80 -9.84
C THR A 126 4.32 12.43 -10.02
N ALA A 127 3.41 11.79 -10.75
CA ALA A 127 2.04 12.28 -10.92
C ALA A 127 1.28 12.35 -9.59
N TYR A 128 1.46 11.35 -8.71
CA TYR A 128 0.86 11.34 -7.37
C TYR A 128 1.49 12.36 -6.42
N GLU A 129 2.79 12.66 -6.58
CA GLU A 129 3.45 13.74 -5.85
C GLU A 129 2.84 15.10 -6.23
N ILE A 130 2.68 15.36 -7.53
CA ILE A 130 2.02 16.58 -8.03
C ILE A 130 0.58 16.65 -7.50
N LEU A 131 -0.18 15.56 -7.56
CA LEU A 131 -1.54 15.48 -7.02
C LEU A 131 -1.55 15.87 -5.52
N ALA A 132 -0.64 15.31 -4.72
CA ALA A 132 -0.54 15.61 -3.30
C ALA A 132 -0.22 17.08 -3.04
N LEU A 133 0.74 17.65 -3.78
CA LEU A 133 1.12 19.06 -3.67
C LEU A 133 -0.01 20.02 -4.09
N LEU A 134 -0.77 19.66 -5.12
CA LEU A 134 -1.97 20.41 -5.53
C LEU A 134 -3.03 20.41 -4.42
N ASN A 135 -3.33 19.23 -3.84
CA ASN A 135 -4.25 19.11 -2.71
C ASN A 135 -3.83 19.99 -1.54
N LEU A 136 -2.54 19.94 -1.16
CA LEU A 136 -2.01 20.76 -0.07
C LEU A 136 -2.06 22.25 -0.38
N ARG A 137 -1.68 22.66 -1.59
CA ARG A 137 -1.52 24.08 -1.92
C ARG A 137 -2.85 24.80 -2.14
N LEU A 138 -3.82 24.08 -2.69
CA LEU A 138 -5.11 24.61 -3.11
C LEU A 138 -6.25 24.27 -2.14
N ALA A 139 -5.98 23.50 -1.07
CA ALA A 139 -7.01 22.89 -0.23
C ALA A 139 -8.04 22.12 -1.08
N GLU A 140 -7.53 21.36 -2.05
CA GLU A 140 -8.29 20.57 -3.00
C GLU A 140 -8.40 19.11 -2.50
N PHE A 141 -9.38 18.37 -3.03
CA PHE A 141 -9.55 16.94 -2.78
C PHE A 141 -9.49 16.16 -4.10
N LEU A 142 -8.39 16.31 -4.84
CA LEU A 142 -8.13 15.54 -6.04
C LEU A 142 -8.04 14.05 -5.68
N VAL A 143 -8.85 13.26 -6.36
CA VAL A 143 -8.85 11.80 -6.26
C VAL A 143 -8.70 11.22 -7.67
N PRO A 144 -7.74 10.31 -7.91
CA PRO A 144 -7.64 9.61 -9.19
C PRO A 144 -8.95 8.89 -9.54
N GLN A 145 -9.44 9.10 -10.76
CA GLN A 145 -10.65 8.43 -11.28
C GLN A 145 -10.32 7.29 -12.23
N LEU A 146 -9.21 7.42 -12.95
CA LEU A 146 -8.71 6.41 -13.88
C LEU A 146 -7.33 5.93 -13.45
N PRO A 147 -6.88 4.74 -13.89
CA PRO A 147 -5.50 4.33 -13.73
C PRO A 147 -4.55 5.32 -14.40
N PHE A 148 -3.36 5.46 -13.84
CA PHE A 148 -2.26 6.12 -14.52
C PHE A 148 -1.93 5.37 -15.82
N GLN A 149 -1.83 6.10 -16.92
CA GLN A 149 -1.66 5.55 -18.26
C GLN A 149 -0.54 6.28 -19.00
N THR A 150 0.10 5.62 -19.95
CA THR A 150 1.11 6.21 -20.81
C THR A 150 0.72 6.05 -22.27
N ARG A 151 0.97 7.07 -23.08
CA ARG A 151 0.76 7.03 -24.52
C ARG A 151 1.98 7.50 -25.27
N ARG A 152 2.18 6.94 -26.46
CA ARG A 152 3.19 7.33 -27.41
C ARG A 152 2.53 8.13 -28.52
N LEU A 153 3.05 9.31 -28.81
CA LEU A 153 2.57 10.13 -29.93
C LEU A 153 3.31 9.69 -31.20
N ALA A 154 2.56 9.35 -32.26
CA ALA A 154 3.19 9.04 -33.54
C ALA A 154 3.68 10.34 -34.18
N THR A 155 4.94 10.36 -34.63
CA THR A 155 5.49 11.51 -35.37
C THR A 155 4.81 11.65 -36.74
N GLY A 156 4.12 12.76 -36.97
CA GLY A 156 3.66 13.20 -38.30
C GLY A 156 2.26 12.77 -38.73
N GLU A 157 1.49 12.09 -37.88
CA GLU A 157 0.06 11.85 -38.05
C GLU A 157 -0.70 12.36 -36.81
N ASP A 158 -1.95 12.83 -36.93
CA ASP A 158 -2.86 13.16 -35.80
C ASP A 158 -3.27 11.88 -35.02
N ARG A 159 -2.36 10.91 -34.86
CA ARG A 159 -2.59 9.62 -34.24
C ARG A 159 -1.69 9.45 -33.03
N ALA A 160 -2.31 9.18 -31.90
CA ALA A 160 -1.63 8.72 -30.70
C ALA A 160 -1.87 7.22 -30.53
N GLU A 161 -0.81 6.48 -30.17
CA GLU A 161 -0.91 5.09 -29.74
C GLU A 161 -0.95 5.05 -28.22
N LEU A 162 -2.06 4.54 -27.67
CA LEU A 162 -2.20 4.34 -26.24
C LEU A 162 -1.62 2.97 -25.87
N THR A 163 -0.55 2.97 -25.06
CA THR A 163 0.05 1.73 -24.56
C THR A 163 -0.56 1.40 -23.21
N LEU A 164 -1.31 0.31 -23.15
CA LEU A 164 -1.99 -0.13 -21.93
C LEU A 164 -1.37 -1.41 -21.40
N GLU A 165 -0.48 -1.25 -20.42
CA GLU A 165 0.06 -2.38 -19.67
C GLU A 165 -0.93 -2.79 -18.59
N HIS A 166 -1.37 -4.04 -18.64
CA HIS A 166 -2.19 -4.64 -17.59
C HIS A 166 -1.59 -5.99 -17.20
N ARG A 167 -1.53 -6.21 -15.89
CA ARG A 167 -1.06 -7.48 -15.34
C ARG A 167 -2.25 -8.43 -15.19
N ILE A 168 -2.18 -9.59 -15.83
CA ILE A 168 -3.12 -10.68 -15.57
C ILE A 168 -2.47 -11.62 -14.57
N ALA A 169 -3.06 -11.75 -13.39
CA ALA A 169 -2.63 -12.69 -12.38
C ALA A 169 -3.51 -13.94 -12.42
N VAL A 170 -2.89 -15.08 -12.70
CA VAL A 170 -3.60 -16.36 -12.81
C VAL A 170 -3.64 -17.03 -11.45
N PHE A 171 -4.86 -17.29 -10.94
CA PHE A 171 -5.09 -17.99 -9.68
C PHE A 171 -6.15 -19.06 -9.86
N GLU A 172 -5.96 -20.20 -9.20
CA GLU A 172 -6.99 -21.24 -9.15
C GLU A 172 -8.23 -20.73 -8.40
N ARG A 173 -9.39 -20.84 -9.04
CA ARG A 173 -10.67 -20.55 -8.40
C ARG A 173 -11.05 -21.71 -7.49
N HIS A 174 -11.43 -21.38 -6.27
CA HIS A 174 -11.94 -22.36 -5.32
C HIS A 174 -13.46 -22.20 -5.24
N SER A 175 -14.19 -23.28 -5.49
CA SER A 175 -15.63 -23.32 -5.26
C SER A 175 -15.89 -23.73 -3.81
N TYR A 176 -16.58 -22.89 -3.07
CA TYR A 176 -17.02 -23.21 -1.72
C TYR A 176 -18.38 -23.89 -1.76
N THR A 177 -18.53 -24.99 -1.02
CA THR A 177 -19.81 -25.68 -0.81
C THR A 177 -20.37 -25.35 0.57
N LYS A 178 -21.67 -25.59 0.78
CA LYS A 178 -22.33 -25.42 2.09
C LYS A 178 -21.65 -26.23 3.18
N GLU A 179 -21.05 -27.37 2.85
CA GLU A 179 -20.33 -28.23 3.78
C GLU A 179 -18.92 -27.71 4.10
N SER A 180 -18.32 -26.91 3.22
CA SER A 180 -16.95 -26.38 3.38
C SER A 180 -16.87 -25.06 4.15
N LEU A 181 -17.99 -24.33 4.26
CA LEU A 181 -18.04 -23.00 4.88
C LEU A 181 -18.11 -23.03 6.43
N PRO A 182 -18.82 -23.96 7.10
CA PRO A 182 -19.03 -23.89 8.54
C PRO A 182 -17.74 -23.74 9.35
N GLU A 183 -16.71 -24.54 9.04
CA GLU A 183 -15.45 -24.54 9.79
C GLU A 183 -14.72 -23.17 9.70
N PRO A 184 -14.49 -22.58 8.52
CA PRO A 184 -13.97 -21.20 8.42
C PRO A 184 -14.79 -20.14 9.18
N PHE A 185 -16.12 -20.24 9.21
CA PHE A 185 -16.93 -19.27 9.97
C PHE A 185 -16.77 -19.44 11.49
N LEU A 186 -16.69 -20.68 11.96
CA LEU A 186 -16.44 -20.97 13.37
C LEU A 186 -15.05 -20.49 13.79
N ASP A 187 -14.04 -20.65 12.94
CA ASP A 187 -12.70 -20.11 13.16
C ASP A 187 -12.69 -18.61 13.35
N LEU A 188 -13.42 -17.89 12.49
CA LEU A 188 -13.56 -16.44 12.59
C LEU A 188 -14.24 -16.06 13.90
N ALA A 189 -15.31 -16.75 14.30
CA ALA A 189 -16.00 -16.49 15.56
C ALA A 189 -15.08 -16.72 16.77
N HIS A 190 -14.30 -17.81 16.78
CA HIS A 190 -13.33 -18.08 17.84
C HIS A 190 -12.24 -17.02 17.90
N PHE A 191 -11.65 -16.67 16.76
CA PHE A 191 -10.61 -15.64 16.67
C PHE A 191 -11.11 -14.28 17.16
N LEU A 192 -12.28 -13.84 16.69
CA LEU A 192 -12.83 -12.52 17.01
C LEU A 192 -13.28 -12.37 18.47
N THR A 193 -13.51 -13.48 19.18
CA THR A 193 -13.96 -13.48 20.59
C THR A 193 -12.87 -13.88 21.58
N ASP A 194 -11.69 -14.27 21.10
CA ASP A 194 -10.57 -14.62 21.96
C ASP A 194 -9.82 -13.34 22.42
N PRO A 195 -9.73 -13.07 23.74
CA PRO A 195 -9.11 -11.87 24.26
C PRO A 195 -7.60 -11.76 23.97
N ARG A 196 -6.93 -12.85 23.57
CA ARG A 196 -5.53 -12.83 23.14
C ARG A 196 -5.33 -12.04 21.84
N PHE A 197 -6.35 -11.96 20.98
CA PHE A 197 -6.27 -11.31 19.66
C PHE A 197 -7.01 -9.96 19.64
N GLY A 198 -6.61 -9.06 20.55
CA GLY A 198 -7.24 -7.74 20.73
C GLY A 198 -6.88 -6.69 19.67
N ASP A 199 -6.83 -5.41 20.08
CA ASP A 199 -6.76 -4.25 19.18
C ASP A 199 -5.56 -4.26 18.22
N LYS A 200 -4.42 -4.83 18.63
CA LYS A 200 -3.25 -4.98 17.74
C LYS A 200 -3.54 -5.82 16.51
N PHE A 201 -4.23 -6.95 16.70
CA PHE A 201 -4.65 -7.81 15.59
C PHE A 201 -5.70 -7.12 14.72
N ARG A 202 -6.62 -6.35 15.32
CA ARG A 202 -7.59 -5.54 14.57
C ARG A 202 -6.87 -4.56 13.62
N VAL A 203 -5.94 -3.74 14.14
CA VAL A 203 -5.16 -2.78 13.34
C VAL A 203 -4.35 -3.51 12.25
N SER A 204 -3.71 -4.62 12.61
CA SER A 204 -2.94 -5.44 11.67
C SER A 204 -3.80 -5.96 10.51
N LEU A 205 -4.99 -6.49 10.82
CA LEU A 205 -5.95 -7.00 9.84
C LEU A 205 -6.58 -5.88 9.00
N GLU A 206 -6.84 -4.70 9.56
CA GLU A 206 -7.32 -3.53 8.81
C GLU A 206 -6.29 -3.08 7.77
N LEU A 207 -5.02 -2.98 8.14
CA LEU A 207 -3.93 -2.65 7.22
C LEU A 207 -3.75 -3.74 6.15
N TYR A 208 -3.89 -5.01 6.53
CA TYR A 208 -3.90 -6.12 5.59
C TYR A 208 -5.17 -6.15 4.72
N ALA A 209 -6.31 -5.59 5.14
CA ALA A 209 -7.46 -5.45 4.23
C ALA A 209 -7.22 -4.30 3.25
N ALA A 210 -6.74 -3.16 3.74
CA ALA A 210 -6.50 -1.95 2.94
C ALA A 210 -5.51 -2.17 1.79
N HIS A 211 -4.48 -3.03 1.96
CA HIS A 211 -3.51 -3.27 0.89
C HIS A 211 -4.11 -3.86 -0.40
N PHE A 212 -5.30 -4.48 -0.35
CA PHE A 212 -5.96 -5.03 -1.54
C PHE A 212 -6.50 -3.95 -2.48
N ALA A 213 -6.91 -2.80 -1.94
CA ALA A 213 -7.39 -1.66 -2.71
C ALA A 213 -6.26 -0.75 -3.21
N GLU A 214 -5.10 -0.77 -2.54
CA GLU A 214 -3.96 0.08 -2.85
C GLU A 214 -3.27 -0.32 -4.18
N GLN A 215 -3.10 0.66 -5.07
CA GLN A 215 -2.61 0.47 -6.44
C GLN A 215 -1.08 0.54 -6.54
N GLN A 216 -0.43 1.25 -5.64
CA GLN A 216 1.01 1.43 -5.61
C GLN A 216 1.69 0.33 -4.79
N VAL A 217 2.55 -0.45 -5.44
CA VAL A 217 3.28 -1.55 -4.80
C VAL A 217 4.12 -1.09 -3.60
N ARG A 218 4.68 0.13 -3.65
CA ARG A 218 5.43 0.75 -2.56
C ARG A 218 4.55 0.92 -1.32
N VAL A 219 3.36 1.46 -1.49
CA VAL A 219 2.42 1.72 -0.39
C VAL A 219 1.89 0.40 0.17
N ARG A 220 1.54 -0.57 -0.70
CA ARG A 220 1.18 -1.93 -0.27
C ARG A 220 2.26 -2.56 0.61
N PHE A 221 3.53 -2.51 0.16
CA PHE A 221 4.65 -3.03 0.92
C PHE A 221 4.75 -2.38 2.31
N ILE A 222 4.66 -1.05 2.39
CA ILE A 222 4.69 -0.32 3.66
C ILE A 222 3.52 -0.73 4.57
N LEU A 223 2.29 -0.76 4.05
CA LEU A 223 1.10 -1.16 4.81
C LEU A 223 1.25 -2.56 5.41
N LEU A 224 1.78 -3.51 4.63
CA LEU A 224 2.01 -4.88 5.11
C LEU A 224 3.11 -4.94 6.18
N VAL A 225 4.17 -4.14 6.07
CA VAL A 225 5.18 -4.08 7.13
C VAL A 225 4.61 -3.45 8.40
N ILE A 226 3.82 -2.37 8.29
CA ILE A 226 3.14 -1.74 9.43
C ILE A 226 2.16 -2.73 10.06
N ALA A 227 1.48 -3.58 9.28
CA ALA A 227 0.64 -4.63 9.85
C ALA A 227 1.45 -5.62 10.72
N MET A 228 2.68 -5.98 10.33
CA MET A 228 3.57 -6.76 11.20
C MET A 228 4.06 -5.96 12.43
N GLU A 229 4.35 -4.67 12.27
CA GLU A 229 4.72 -3.78 13.37
C GLU A 229 3.61 -3.66 14.42
N ALA A 230 2.34 -3.64 13.99
CA ALA A 230 1.19 -3.60 14.89
C ALA A 230 1.14 -4.85 15.80
N LEU A 231 1.56 -6.01 15.30
CA LEU A 231 1.65 -7.26 16.08
C LEU A 231 2.89 -7.32 16.98
N ALA A 232 3.91 -6.50 16.71
CA ALA A 232 5.14 -6.50 17.49
C ALA A 232 4.85 -6.12 18.95
N GLU A 233 5.39 -6.91 19.88
CA GLU A 233 5.30 -6.64 21.31
C GLU A 233 6.55 -5.92 21.80
N GLY A 234 6.33 -4.85 22.55
CA GLY A 234 7.42 -4.08 23.13
C GLY A 234 8.11 -4.89 24.21
N ASP A 235 9.32 -5.36 23.92
CA ASP A 235 10.16 -6.10 24.85
C ASP A 235 11.42 -5.28 25.20
N THR A 236 12.04 -5.60 26.32
CA THR A 236 13.33 -5.04 26.72
C THR A 236 14.48 -5.84 26.10
N LYS A 237 15.63 -5.20 25.94
CA LYS A 237 16.83 -5.92 25.52
C LYS A 237 17.24 -6.94 26.57
N HIS A 238 18.00 -7.95 26.14
CA HIS A 238 18.62 -8.92 27.04
C HIS A 238 19.44 -8.22 28.15
N GLN A 239 19.45 -8.81 29.35
CA GLN A 239 20.07 -8.24 30.56
C GLN A 239 21.50 -7.73 30.35
N VAL A 240 22.32 -8.48 29.61
CA VAL A 240 23.70 -8.09 29.25
C VAL A 240 23.77 -6.71 28.58
N ALA A 241 22.82 -6.37 27.71
CA ALA A 241 22.77 -5.05 27.08
C ALA A 241 22.24 -3.98 28.04
N LEU A 242 21.26 -4.33 28.88
CA LEU A 242 20.73 -3.42 29.91
C LEU A 242 21.79 -3.04 30.95
N ASP A 243 22.65 -3.98 31.34
CA ASP A 243 23.76 -3.73 32.28
C ASP A 243 24.78 -2.74 31.68
N LEU A 244 25.08 -2.87 30.38
CA LEU A 244 25.95 -1.92 29.67
C LEU A 244 25.30 -0.53 29.59
N LEU A 245 24.01 -0.44 29.26
CA LEU A 245 23.27 0.82 29.23
C LEU A 245 23.22 1.48 30.60
N SER A 246 23.04 0.70 31.67
CA SER A 246 23.04 1.19 33.05
C SER A 246 24.38 1.83 33.41
N ARG A 247 25.49 1.17 33.07
CA ARG A 247 26.84 1.74 33.26
C ARG A 247 27.05 3.03 32.49
N TRP A 248 26.75 3.05 31.20
CA TRP A 248 26.88 4.26 30.38
C TRP A 248 26.00 5.40 30.89
N ARG A 249 24.82 5.09 31.43
CA ARG A 249 23.96 6.09 32.05
C ARG A 249 24.58 6.70 33.30
N GLN A 250 25.24 5.89 34.13
CA GLN A 250 25.95 6.39 35.31
C GLN A 250 27.11 7.30 34.89
N GLU A 251 27.91 6.87 33.92
CA GLU A 251 29.02 7.66 33.35
C GLU A 251 28.50 8.98 32.75
N LEU A 252 27.43 8.93 31.97
CA LEU A 252 26.81 10.11 31.35
C LEU A 252 26.25 11.09 32.37
N ASN A 253 25.56 10.60 33.41
CA ASN A 253 25.02 11.44 34.47
C ASN A 253 26.14 12.11 35.28
N ALA A 254 27.23 11.39 35.54
CA ALA A 254 28.41 11.94 36.20
C ALA A 254 29.10 13.02 35.35
N GLU A 255 29.15 12.84 34.02
CA GLU A 255 29.67 13.86 33.11
C GLU A 255 28.74 15.08 33.04
N LYS A 256 27.43 14.85 32.86
CA LYS A 256 26.41 15.90 32.80
C LYS A 256 26.40 16.79 34.04
N ALA A 257 26.70 16.25 35.22
CA ALA A 257 26.78 17.00 36.47
C ALA A 257 27.95 18.01 36.53
N LYS A 258 28.91 17.95 35.60
CA LYS A 258 30.05 18.87 35.52
C LYS A 258 29.74 20.15 34.75
N HIS A 259 28.63 20.18 34.01
CA HIS A 259 28.25 21.27 33.10
C HIS A 259 27.05 22.03 33.66
N GLU A 260 26.98 23.34 33.40
CA GLU A 260 25.85 24.16 33.82
C GLU A 260 24.58 23.79 33.03
N ALA A 261 23.42 23.80 33.70
CA ALA A 261 22.15 23.34 33.11
C ALA A 261 21.71 24.11 31.86
N THR A 262 22.27 25.29 31.61
CA THR A 262 21.99 26.15 30.47
C THR A 262 23.05 26.08 29.37
N SER A 263 24.08 25.24 29.53
CA SER A 263 25.18 25.13 28.56
C SER A 263 24.84 24.17 27.42
N ASP A 264 25.47 24.38 26.26
CA ASP A 264 25.30 23.52 25.09
C ASP A 264 25.79 22.09 25.35
N GLU A 265 26.82 21.93 26.18
CA GLU A 265 27.31 20.63 26.65
C GLU A 265 26.25 19.90 27.45
N PHE A 266 25.59 20.59 28.39
CA PHE A 266 24.51 20.00 29.18
C PHE A 266 23.35 19.57 28.28
N TYR A 267 22.93 20.41 27.33
CA TYR A 267 21.86 20.06 26.38
C TYR A 267 22.24 18.85 25.51
N SER A 268 23.47 18.78 25.04
CA SER A 268 23.98 17.66 24.25
C SER A 268 24.00 16.36 25.06
N LEU A 269 24.46 16.40 26.32
CA LEU A 269 24.48 15.23 27.21
C LEU A 269 23.07 14.84 27.67
N ASP A 270 22.16 15.79 27.83
CA ASP A 270 20.75 15.53 28.12
C ASP A 270 20.05 14.83 26.95
N ALA A 271 20.32 15.24 25.71
CA ALA A 271 19.83 14.56 24.52
C ALA A 271 20.35 13.11 24.45
N LEU A 272 21.65 12.90 24.67
CA LEU A 272 22.23 11.56 24.72
C LEU A 272 21.64 10.69 25.84
N SER A 273 21.26 11.29 26.97
CA SER A 273 20.60 10.58 28.09
C SER A 273 19.25 10.01 27.67
N ARG A 274 18.47 10.81 26.92
CA ARG A 274 17.19 10.35 26.35
C ARG A 274 17.38 9.26 25.30
N GLU A 275 18.45 9.31 24.51
CA GLU A 275 18.78 8.23 23.58
C GLU A 275 19.08 6.92 24.29
N LEU A 276 19.87 6.93 25.38
CA LEU A 276 20.16 5.73 26.16
C LEU A 276 18.89 5.10 26.75
N ASP A 277 17.93 5.92 27.20
CA ASP A 277 16.63 5.44 27.65
C ASP A 277 15.87 4.68 26.57
N PHE A 278 15.88 5.20 25.34
CA PHE A 278 15.24 4.53 24.21
C PHE A 278 15.95 3.22 23.82
N ARG A 279 17.27 3.18 23.93
CA ARG A 279 18.11 2.00 23.61
C ARG A 279 17.88 0.82 24.55
N GLY A 280 17.18 0.98 25.68
CA GLY A 280 16.79 -0.14 26.54
C GLY A 280 15.75 -1.09 25.92
N ARG A 281 15.03 -0.63 24.89
CA ARG A 281 13.99 -1.39 24.21
C ARG A 281 14.56 -2.23 23.07
N GLU A 282 13.90 -3.33 22.75
CA GLU A 282 14.21 -4.05 21.52
C GLU A 282 13.86 -3.21 20.29
N SER A 283 14.67 -3.35 19.22
CA SER A 283 14.31 -2.71 17.95
C SER A 283 13.07 -3.38 17.38
N ILE A 284 12.23 -2.60 16.70
CA ILE A 284 11.02 -3.11 16.03
C ILE A 284 11.36 -4.27 15.10
N GLY A 285 12.47 -4.20 14.36
CA GLY A 285 12.93 -5.32 13.52
C GLY A 285 13.20 -6.61 14.29
N ASN A 286 13.72 -6.53 15.52
CA ASN A 286 13.91 -7.71 16.37
C ASN A 286 12.58 -8.23 16.94
N GLN A 287 11.66 -7.32 17.28
CA GLN A 287 10.31 -7.68 17.73
C GLN A 287 9.54 -8.39 16.60
N ILE A 288 9.60 -7.89 15.37
CA ILE A 288 9.04 -8.54 14.18
C ILE A 288 9.67 -9.92 13.96
N ARG A 289 10.99 -10.05 14.11
CA ARG A 289 11.67 -11.35 14.03
C ARG A 289 11.10 -12.32 15.08
N LYS A 290 10.85 -11.85 16.30
CA LYS A 290 10.32 -12.66 17.42
C LYS A 290 8.91 -13.20 17.16
N LEU A 291 8.10 -12.55 16.33
CA LEU A 291 6.77 -13.06 15.92
C LEU A 291 6.83 -14.48 15.33
N PHE A 292 8.00 -14.91 14.84
CA PHE A 292 8.20 -16.20 14.18
C PHE A 292 8.98 -17.22 15.03
N VAL A 293 9.28 -16.93 16.30
CA VAL A 293 10.11 -17.82 17.16
C VAL A 293 9.35 -19.05 17.61
N ASP A 294 8.09 -18.90 18.02
CA ASP A 294 7.30 -19.97 18.64
C ASP A 294 6.06 -20.37 17.81
N LEU A 295 6.12 -20.16 16.49
CA LEU A 295 4.99 -20.44 15.61
C LEU A 295 4.53 -21.91 15.65
N PRO A 296 3.28 -22.20 16.05
CA PRO A 296 2.76 -23.56 16.12
C PRO A 296 2.70 -24.22 14.74
N GLY A 297 2.98 -25.52 14.66
CA GLY A 297 2.92 -26.28 13.39
C GLY A 297 4.12 -26.11 12.44
N PHE A 298 5.12 -25.31 12.79
CA PHE A 298 6.35 -25.13 12.00
C PHE A 298 7.57 -25.80 12.63
N SER A 299 8.43 -26.42 11.80
CA SER A 299 9.73 -26.93 12.24
C SER A 299 10.71 -25.80 12.60
N GLU A 300 11.71 -26.09 13.43
CA GLU A 300 12.74 -25.11 13.82
C GLU A 300 13.44 -24.47 12.61
N GLU A 301 13.76 -25.27 11.59
CA GLU A 301 14.37 -24.77 10.36
C GLU A 301 13.45 -23.80 9.61
N SER A 302 12.15 -24.11 9.53
CA SER A 302 11.13 -23.28 8.89
C SER A 302 10.97 -21.96 9.63
N ARG A 303 10.90 -22.00 10.97
CA ARG A 303 10.87 -20.81 11.82
C ARG A 303 12.10 -19.93 11.61
N LYS A 304 13.30 -20.50 11.56
CA LYS A 304 14.55 -19.75 11.25
C LYS A 304 14.56 -19.14 9.85
N LYS A 305 13.92 -19.77 8.85
CA LYS A 305 13.76 -19.18 7.51
C LYS A 305 12.83 -17.97 7.56
N LEU A 306 11.67 -18.10 8.21
CA LEU A 306 10.71 -17.01 8.37
C LEU A 306 11.30 -15.82 9.13
N GLN A 307 12.04 -16.06 10.22
CA GLN A 307 12.74 -15.03 10.98
C GLN A 307 13.74 -14.24 10.13
N ARG A 308 14.53 -14.92 9.28
CA ARG A 308 15.48 -14.29 8.35
C ARG A 308 14.75 -13.43 7.31
N MET A 309 13.68 -13.97 6.72
CA MET A 309 12.86 -13.23 5.76
C MET A 309 12.23 -11.98 6.38
N ALA A 310 11.69 -12.09 7.61
CA ALA A 310 11.10 -10.96 8.31
C ALA A 310 12.14 -9.87 8.61
N THR A 311 13.37 -10.26 8.96
CA THR A 311 14.49 -9.32 9.17
C THR A 311 14.90 -8.63 7.86
N GLU A 312 14.98 -9.38 6.75
CA GLU A 312 15.30 -8.85 5.41
C GLU A 312 14.26 -7.81 4.98
N VAL A 313 12.97 -8.16 5.08
CA VAL A 313 11.84 -7.28 4.77
C VAL A 313 11.88 -6.00 5.60
N TYR A 314 12.06 -6.12 6.91
CA TYR A 314 12.13 -4.94 7.78
C TYR A 314 13.33 -4.06 7.46
N THR A 315 14.47 -4.64 7.11
CA THR A 315 15.66 -3.89 6.68
C THR A 315 15.35 -3.08 5.42
N LYS A 316 14.68 -3.69 4.43
CA LYS A 316 14.27 -3.01 3.19
C LYS A 316 13.27 -1.88 3.45
N ARG A 317 12.31 -2.08 4.36
CA ARG A 317 11.43 -1.00 4.84
C ARG A 317 12.22 0.11 5.55
N SER A 318 13.20 -0.24 6.38
CA SER A 318 14.07 0.72 7.07
C SER A 318 14.82 1.60 6.07
N THR A 319 15.46 1.00 5.05
CA THR A 319 16.09 1.72 3.94
C THR A 319 15.10 2.62 3.23
N LEU A 320 13.94 2.10 2.83
CA LEU A 320 12.94 2.89 2.12
C LEU A 320 12.44 4.11 2.92
N VAL A 321 12.23 3.96 4.23
CA VAL A 321 11.70 5.03 5.09
C VAL A 321 12.78 6.05 5.47
N HIS A 322 14.03 5.62 5.71
CA HIS A 322 15.10 6.51 6.14
C HIS A 322 15.87 7.14 4.99
N ASP A 323 16.16 6.37 3.95
CA ASP A 323 16.92 6.84 2.79
C ASP A 323 15.99 7.35 1.67
N GLY A 324 14.68 7.15 1.81
CA GLY A 324 13.66 7.60 0.86
C GLY A 324 13.61 6.80 -0.45
N TYR A 325 14.51 5.83 -0.62
CA TYR A 325 14.69 5.12 -1.89
C TYR A 325 14.82 3.61 -1.71
N LEU A 326 14.12 2.88 -2.59
CA LEU A 326 14.36 1.48 -2.87
C LEU A 326 14.07 1.24 -4.36
N PRO A 327 14.91 0.48 -5.09
CA PRO A 327 14.68 0.23 -6.50
C PRO A 327 13.28 -0.33 -6.76
N ALA A 328 12.55 0.28 -7.70
CA ALA A 328 11.16 -0.09 -7.98
C ALA A 328 11.01 -1.57 -8.38
N ALA A 329 12.03 -2.14 -9.02
CA ALA A 329 12.07 -3.54 -9.42
C ALA A 329 12.09 -4.54 -8.23
N GLU A 330 12.55 -4.13 -7.05
CA GLU A 330 12.57 -4.99 -5.85
C GLU A 330 11.21 -5.05 -5.15
N LEU A 331 10.40 -3.99 -5.27
CA LEU A 331 9.16 -3.82 -4.49
C LEU A 331 8.13 -4.95 -4.70
N PRO A 332 7.87 -5.46 -5.91
CA PRO A 332 6.91 -6.54 -6.10
C PRO A 332 7.27 -7.82 -5.33
N ALA A 333 8.55 -8.20 -5.36
CA ALA A 333 9.01 -9.39 -4.64
C ALA A 333 8.92 -9.19 -3.11
N LEU A 334 9.20 -7.99 -2.63
CA LEU A 334 9.09 -7.64 -1.21
C LEU A 334 7.64 -7.62 -0.72
N GLU A 335 6.72 -7.06 -1.51
CA GLU A 335 5.27 -7.11 -1.22
C GLU A 335 4.81 -8.56 -1.06
N VAL A 336 5.12 -9.43 -2.03
CA VAL A 336 4.74 -10.85 -1.99
C VAL A 336 5.34 -11.56 -0.77
N LYS A 337 6.64 -11.36 -0.50
CA LYS A 337 7.31 -11.93 0.68
C LYS A 337 6.61 -11.50 1.98
N THR A 338 6.32 -10.21 2.11
CA THR A 338 5.71 -9.63 3.32
C THR A 338 4.28 -10.13 3.51
N ARG A 339 3.48 -10.17 2.43
CA ARG A 339 2.13 -10.72 2.45
C ARG A 339 2.12 -12.18 2.89
N ASN A 340 3.07 -12.98 2.44
CA ASN A 340 3.19 -14.38 2.85
C ASN A 340 3.57 -14.54 4.33
N LEU A 341 4.45 -13.67 4.86
CA LEU A 341 4.77 -13.64 6.29
C LEU A 341 3.53 -13.37 7.15
N LEU A 342 2.73 -12.35 6.79
CA LEU A 342 1.48 -12.05 7.48
C LEU A 342 0.45 -13.19 7.37
N LYS A 343 0.30 -13.80 6.18
CA LYS A 343 -0.57 -14.97 6.01
C LYS A 343 -0.20 -16.12 6.97
N VAL A 344 1.10 -16.35 7.18
CA VAL A 344 1.56 -17.34 8.16
C VAL A 344 1.17 -16.94 9.59
N LEU A 345 1.41 -15.69 9.98
CA LEU A 345 1.04 -15.19 11.32
C LEU A 345 -0.46 -15.28 11.57
N TYR A 346 -1.30 -14.81 10.64
CA TYR A 346 -2.75 -14.85 10.80
C TYR A 346 -3.31 -16.26 10.81
N ARG A 347 -2.81 -17.15 9.95
CA ARG A 347 -3.24 -18.56 9.98
C ARG A 347 -2.86 -19.23 11.30
N ALA A 348 -1.66 -18.99 11.81
CA ALA A 348 -1.25 -19.51 13.10
C ALA A 348 -2.13 -18.98 14.24
N ALA A 349 -2.45 -17.68 14.23
CA ALA A 349 -3.33 -17.07 15.22
C ALA A 349 -4.76 -17.63 15.17
N VAL A 350 -5.32 -17.81 13.97
CA VAL A 350 -6.64 -18.45 13.78
C VAL A 350 -6.63 -19.89 14.29
N MET A 351 -5.58 -20.65 14.02
CA MET A 351 -5.44 -22.02 14.53
C MET A 351 -5.33 -22.06 16.05
N GLU A 352 -4.58 -21.12 16.65
CA GLU A 352 -4.42 -21.03 18.11
C GLU A 352 -5.70 -20.57 18.82
N ALA A 353 -6.57 -19.83 18.13
CA ALA A 353 -7.88 -19.44 18.64
C ALA A 353 -8.86 -20.62 18.76
N ARG A 354 -8.64 -21.72 18.02
CA ARG A 354 -9.56 -22.88 18.01
C ARG A 354 -9.51 -23.60 19.36
N PRO A 355 -10.61 -23.62 20.15
CA PRO A 355 -10.67 -24.39 21.38
C PRO A 355 -10.84 -25.91 21.11
N GLU A 356 -10.50 -26.76 22.08
CA GLU A 356 -10.70 -28.22 21.98
C GLU A 356 -12.18 -28.61 21.79
N ALA A 357 -13.10 -27.83 22.36
CA ALA A 357 -14.53 -27.94 22.15
C ALA A 357 -15.08 -26.61 21.62
N SER A 358 -15.78 -26.64 20.48
CA SER A 358 -16.32 -25.42 19.88
C SER A 358 -17.37 -24.78 20.78
N ARG A 359 -17.18 -23.50 21.09
CA ARG A 359 -18.13 -22.62 21.78
C ARG A 359 -19.24 -22.08 20.87
N PHE A 360 -19.10 -22.25 19.55
CA PHE A 360 -20.04 -21.75 18.55
C PHE A 360 -20.55 -22.90 17.70
N GLU A 361 -21.78 -22.74 17.21
CA GLU A 361 -22.41 -23.62 16.24
C GLU A 361 -22.71 -22.82 14.98
N PHE A 362 -22.54 -23.46 13.82
CA PHE A 362 -22.91 -22.86 12.55
C PHE A 362 -24.37 -23.18 12.26
N VAL A 363 -25.18 -22.15 12.01
CA VAL A 363 -26.61 -22.29 11.68
C VAL A 363 -26.79 -21.96 10.21
N ASP A 364 -27.19 -22.94 9.40
CA ASP A 364 -27.64 -22.69 8.02
C ASP A 364 -29.09 -22.19 8.05
N THR A 365 -29.30 -20.92 7.73
CA THR A 365 -30.64 -20.30 7.73
C THR A 365 -31.50 -20.72 6.52
N ASP A 366 -30.93 -21.37 5.51
CA ASP A 366 -31.69 -21.85 4.35
C ASP A 366 -32.28 -23.25 4.55
N SER A 367 -31.91 -23.97 5.60
CA SER A 367 -32.46 -25.29 5.90
C SER A 367 -33.78 -25.17 6.68
N GLY A 368 -34.79 -24.56 6.05
CA GLY A 368 -36.21 -24.61 6.44
C GLY A 368 -36.51 -24.79 7.94
N ALA A 369 -36.42 -23.70 8.71
CA ALA A 369 -37.18 -23.53 9.94
C ALA A 369 -37.84 -22.15 9.88
N SER A 370 -39.16 -22.15 10.10
CA SER A 370 -40.09 -21.04 10.08
C SER A 370 -39.58 -19.71 10.62
N ASP A 371 -39.95 -18.64 9.92
CA ASP A 371 -39.99 -17.21 10.31
C ASP A 371 -40.84 -16.93 11.58
N GLU A 372 -40.68 -17.69 12.66
CA GLU A 372 -41.29 -17.34 13.94
C GLU A 372 -40.25 -17.31 15.07
N ALA A 373 -40.10 -16.10 15.62
CA ALA A 373 -39.47 -15.73 16.88
C ALA A 373 -38.01 -15.27 16.83
N ILE A 374 -37.76 -14.10 16.23
CA ILE A 374 -36.85 -13.11 16.84
C ILE A 374 -37.48 -11.71 16.76
N LEU A 375 -38.57 -11.53 17.50
CA LEU A 375 -39.00 -10.23 18.05
C LEU A 375 -39.50 -10.51 19.48
N ASP A 376 -38.65 -10.20 20.45
CA ASP A 376 -38.94 -9.76 21.84
C ASP A 376 -37.88 -10.30 22.82
N THR A 377 -36.84 -9.49 23.08
CA THR A 377 -36.48 -9.00 24.43
C THR A 377 -35.40 -7.93 24.37
#